data_AF-A0A4T1ZXZ3-F1
#
_entry.id   AF-A0A4T1ZXZ3-F1
#
_cell.length_a   1.000
_cell.length_b   1.000
_cell.length_c   1.000
_cell.angle_alpha   90.00
_cell.angle_beta   90.00
_cell.angle_gamma   90.00
#
_symmetry.space_group_name_H-M   'P 1'
#
loop_
_entity.id
_entity.type
_entity.pdbx_description
1 polymer ?
#
loop_
_entity_poly.entity_id
_entity_poly.type
_entity_poly.pdbx_seq_one_letter_code
_entity_poly.pdbx_strand_id
1 'polypeptide(L)'
;MYVYDQYDQKIVEDRVKQYRDQTRRYLAGELSGEEFRPLRLQNGLYIQRFAPMLRVAVPYGLMSSTQVRMMAKIARDYDKGYAHISTRQNVQFNWPDLEDIPDILAELATVQMHAIQTSGNCIRNTTTDQFAGVAKDEIVDPRLWCEIIRQWSTFHPEFTHLPRKFKIAVNGAVSDRAAIEVHDIGLEAVQNEAGELGFRVSVGGGLGRTPIVGSFINEFLPWQHLISYLDAILRVYNRYGRRDNKYKARIKILVKALTPAVFAERVNAEWAHLKDGPTTLTDAEVARVAAHFIDPSYKALDDQDAALKALDAEHPGFARWRQRNTFAHKKPGYVAVTLSLKPTGVAPGDVTDKQLDVIADLADRYSFSEVRNSHNQNIILADVEQAQLFTLWGELRENGFATPNVGLLTDIICCPGGDFCSLANAKSIPIAEAIQRRFEDLDYLFDIGDIDLNISGCMNACGHHHVGHIGILGVDKKGQEFYQVSLGGSSGRDASLAQILGPSFAEADMADVIDKIVKVYVERRTEEESFLDTFRRIGVDPFKERVYAANH
;
A
#
# COMPACT_ATOMS: atom_id res chain seq x y z
N MET A 1 -7.36 15.60 9.69
CA MET A 1 -8.01 14.33 9.29
C MET A 1 -9.50 14.49 9.05
N TYR A 2 -10.11 13.68 8.17
CA TYR A 2 -11.57 13.55 8.10
C TYR A 2 -12.17 13.06 9.42
N VAL A 3 -13.19 13.77 9.90
CA VAL A 3 -13.93 13.46 11.13
C VAL A 3 -15.35 13.15 10.70
N TYR A 4 -15.84 11.96 11.06
CA TYR A 4 -17.20 11.53 10.76
C TYR A 4 -18.20 12.49 11.37
N ASP A 5 -19.20 12.85 10.57
CA ASP A 5 -20.40 13.49 11.06
C ASP A 5 -21.35 12.44 11.67
N GLN A 6 -22.55 12.88 12.05
CA GLN A 6 -23.57 12.01 12.63
C GLN A 6 -24.06 10.93 11.65
N TYR A 7 -24.05 11.19 10.35
CA TYR A 7 -24.48 10.24 9.32
C TYR A 7 -23.42 9.16 9.11
N ASP A 8 -22.17 9.56 8.94
CA ASP A 8 -21.01 8.67 8.83
C ASP A 8 -20.94 7.73 10.06
N GLN A 9 -21.06 8.29 11.28
CA GLN A 9 -21.05 7.50 12.52
C GLN A 9 -22.21 6.50 12.57
N LYS A 10 -23.43 6.96 12.25
CA LYS A 10 -24.63 6.12 12.22
C LYS A 10 -24.48 4.97 11.21
N ILE A 11 -23.90 5.23 10.04
CA ILE A 11 -23.65 4.21 9.02
C ILE A 11 -22.76 3.09 9.57
N VAL A 12 -21.68 3.43 10.28
CA VAL A 12 -20.78 2.44 10.87
C VAL A 12 -21.48 1.66 11.98
N GLU A 13 -22.20 2.32 12.88
CA GLU A 13 -22.94 1.67 13.97
C GLU A 13 -24.02 0.71 13.45
N ASP A 14 -24.80 1.13 12.46
CA ASP A 14 -25.85 0.31 11.87
C ASP A 14 -25.24 -0.88 11.09
N ARG A 15 -24.06 -0.69 10.49
CA ARG A 15 -23.31 -1.79 9.88
C ARG A 15 -22.80 -2.80 10.92
N VAL A 16 -22.34 -2.35 12.08
CA VAL A 16 -21.94 -3.23 13.19
C VAL A 16 -23.14 -4.07 13.65
N LYS A 17 -24.31 -3.45 13.89
CA LYS A 17 -25.54 -4.16 14.28
C LYS A 17 -25.94 -5.19 13.23
N GLN A 18 -25.92 -4.81 11.95
CA GLN A 18 -26.23 -5.70 10.85
C GLN A 18 -25.28 -6.90 10.82
N TYR A 19 -23.97 -6.67 10.91
CA TYR A 19 -23.00 -7.76 10.86
C TYR A 19 -23.07 -8.66 12.08
N ARG A 20 -23.37 -8.12 13.27
CA ARG A 20 -23.59 -8.91 14.48
C ARG A 20 -24.74 -9.90 14.31
N ASP A 21 -25.89 -9.48 13.77
CA ASP A 21 -26.98 -10.41 13.47
C ASP A 21 -26.57 -11.46 12.42
N GLN A 22 -25.85 -11.06 11.37
CA GLN A 22 -25.36 -11.99 10.35
C GLN A 22 -24.42 -13.06 10.95
N THR A 23 -23.51 -12.66 11.83
CA THR A 23 -22.62 -13.60 12.53
C THR A 23 -23.40 -14.50 13.49
N ARG A 24 -24.35 -13.96 14.27
CA ARG A 24 -25.24 -14.76 15.14
C ARG A 24 -25.97 -15.84 14.34
N ARG A 25 -26.57 -15.47 13.21
CA ARG A 25 -27.31 -16.39 12.33
C ARG A 25 -26.40 -17.47 11.76
N TYR A 26 -25.18 -17.11 11.37
CA TYR A 26 -24.19 -18.08 10.90
C TYR A 26 -23.81 -19.07 12.01
N LEU A 27 -23.51 -18.59 13.22
CA LEU A 27 -23.18 -19.44 14.38
C LEU A 27 -24.36 -20.33 14.81
N ALA A 28 -25.60 -19.87 14.65
CA ALA A 28 -26.81 -20.64 14.90
C ALA A 28 -27.16 -21.65 13.79
N GLY A 29 -26.41 -21.67 12.68
CA GLY A 29 -26.70 -22.53 11.52
C GLY A 29 -27.87 -22.04 10.64
N GLU A 30 -28.39 -20.83 10.89
CA GLU A 30 -29.44 -20.18 10.09
C GLU A 30 -28.90 -19.57 8.78
N LEU A 31 -27.59 -19.37 8.68
CA LEU A 31 -26.89 -18.98 7.44
C LEU A 31 -25.83 -20.03 7.11
N SER A 32 -25.83 -20.49 5.86
CA SER A 32 -24.76 -21.36 5.36
C SER A 32 -23.45 -20.60 5.20
N GLY A 33 -22.32 -21.34 5.13
CA GLY A 33 -21.01 -20.74 4.89
C GLY A 33 -20.91 -20.01 3.54
N GLU A 34 -21.63 -20.45 2.51
CA GLU A 34 -21.66 -19.78 1.20
C GLU A 34 -22.45 -18.47 1.24
N GLU A 35 -23.54 -18.41 2.01
CA GLU A 35 -24.31 -17.17 2.23
C GLU A 35 -23.56 -16.18 3.12
N PHE A 36 -22.86 -16.68 4.15
CA PHE A 36 -22.08 -15.83 5.06
C PHE A 36 -20.80 -15.29 4.39
N ARG A 37 -20.23 -16.02 3.43
CA ARG A 37 -18.99 -15.65 2.73
C ARG A 37 -18.99 -14.22 2.15
N PRO A 38 -19.94 -13.78 1.32
CA PRO A 38 -19.95 -12.41 0.82
C PRO A 38 -20.10 -11.37 1.95
N LEU A 39 -20.89 -11.68 2.98
CA LEU A 39 -21.15 -10.79 4.12
C LEU A 39 -19.88 -10.55 4.95
N ARG A 40 -19.19 -11.62 5.33
CA ARG A 40 -17.94 -11.54 6.10
C ARG A 40 -16.82 -10.86 5.31
N LEU A 41 -16.71 -11.14 4.01
CA LEU A 41 -15.70 -10.48 3.17
C LEU A 41 -15.97 -8.98 3.01
N GLN A 42 -17.22 -8.54 2.93
CA GLN A 42 -17.52 -7.10 2.91
C GLN A 42 -17.26 -6.40 4.25
N ASN A 43 -17.08 -7.15 5.35
CA ASN A 43 -16.67 -6.66 6.66
C ASN A 43 -15.22 -7.05 6.99
N GLY A 44 -14.40 -7.31 5.98
CA GLY A 44 -12.97 -7.52 6.14
C GLY A 44 -12.53 -8.84 6.75
N LEU A 45 -13.45 -9.78 6.99
CA LEU A 45 -13.15 -11.07 7.60
C LEU A 45 -12.81 -12.14 6.55
N TYR A 46 -11.56 -12.61 6.60
CA TYR A 46 -11.06 -13.76 5.87
C TYR A 46 -10.92 -14.96 6.80
N ILE A 47 -11.16 -16.17 6.28
CA ILE A 47 -10.81 -17.40 7.01
C ILE A 47 -9.51 -17.90 6.37
N GLN A 48 -8.42 -17.88 7.14
CA GLN A 48 -7.09 -18.27 6.69
C GLN A 48 -6.82 -19.75 7.06
N ARG A 49 -5.55 -20.17 7.07
CA ARG A 49 -5.17 -21.57 7.37
C ARG A 49 -5.41 -21.94 8.84
N PHE A 50 -5.05 -21.03 9.74
CA PHE A 50 -5.00 -21.31 11.19
C PHE A 50 -6.06 -20.56 11.98
N ALA A 51 -6.40 -19.34 11.57
CA ALA A 51 -7.38 -18.49 12.23
C ALA A 51 -8.05 -17.54 11.22
N PRO A 52 -9.14 -16.86 11.60
CA PRO A 52 -9.65 -15.72 10.86
C PRO A 52 -8.63 -14.58 10.78
N MET A 53 -8.73 -13.75 9.75
CA MET A 53 -8.03 -12.47 9.67
C MET A 53 -9.03 -11.36 9.43
N LEU A 54 -8.94 -10.31 10.26
CA LEU A 54 -9.70 -9.09 10.13
C LEU A 54 -8.83 -8.01 9.49
N ARG A 55 -9.32 -7.43 8.40
CA ARG A 55 -8.71 -6.24 7.78
C ARG A 55 -9.52 -5.00 8.09
N VAL A 56 -8.92 -4.08 8.83
CA VAL A 56 -9.50 -2.77 9.13
C VAL A 56 -9.15 -1.78 8.02
N ALA A 57 -10.12 -0.95 7.63
CA ALA A 57 -9.91 0.07 6.61
C ALA A 57 -9.17 1.27 7.20
N VAL A 58 -8.15 1.75 6.48
CA VAL A 58 -7.45 3.00 6.78
C VAL A 58 -7.47 3.86 5.51
N PRO A 59 -8.50 4.70 5.33
CA PRO A 59 -8.61 5.62 4.20
C PRO A 59 -7.31 6.38 3.99
N TYR A 60 -6.79 6.35 2.74
CA TYR A 60 -5.56 7.07 2.32
C TYR A 60 -4.35 6.90 3.28
N GLY A 61 -4.35 5.83 4.09
CA GLY A 61 -3.30 5.49 5.04
C GLY A 61 -3.22 6.33 6.31
N LEU A 62 -4.07 7.33 6.54
CA LEU A 62 -3.97 8.26 7.67
C LEU A 62 -4.74 7.75 8.91
N MET A 63 -4.13 7.81 10.10
CA MET A 63 -4.75 7.46 11.39
C MET A 63 -4.38 8.46 12.48
N SER A 64 -5.28 8.69 13.44
CA SER A 64 -4.99 9.49 14.63
C SER A 64 -4.31 8.63 15.70
N SER A 65 -3.61 9.25 16.64
CA SER A 65 -3.01 8.54 17.77
C SER A 65 -4.06 7.81 18.63
N THR A 66 -5.29 8.32 18.69
CA THR A 66 -6.44 7.65 19.33
C THR A 66 -6.80 6.35 18.61
N GLN A 67 -6.84 6.39 17.27
CA GLN A 67 -7.09 5.21 16.44
C GLN A 67 -5.96 4.18 16.55
N VAL A 68 -4.70 4.63 16.61
CA VAL A 68 -3.54 3.75 16.82
C VAL A 68 -3.63 3.04 18.18
N ARG A 69 -4.02 3.73 19.25
CA ARG A 69 -4.24 3.11 20.57
C ARG A 69 -5.38 2.09 20.56
N MET A 70 -6.44 2.35 19.81
CA MET A 70 -7.49 1.34 19.60
C MET A 70 -6.92 0.10 18.90
N MET A 71 -6.07 0.25 17.89
CA MET A 71 -5.40 -0.89 17.26
C MET A 71 -4.50 -1.66 18.23
N ALA A 72 -3.79 -0.95 19.11
CA ALA A 72 -2.98 -1.57 20.17
C ALA A 72 -3.85 -2.39 21.12
N LYS A 73 -5.00 -1.85 21.54
CA LYS A 73 -5.99 -2.57 22.36
C LYS A 73 -6.50 -3.82 21.64
N ILE A 74 -6.92 -3.72 20.39
CA ILE A 74 -7.42 -4.87 19.63
C ILE A 74 -6.33 -5.94 19.45
N ALA A 75 -5.09 -5.54 19.16
CA ALA A 75 -3.96 -6.47 19.06
C ALA A 75 -3.75 -7.27 20.34
N ARG A 76 -3.90 -6.61 21.49
CA ARG A 76 -3.67 -7.17 22.83
C ARG A 76 -4.81 -8.06 23.31
N ASP A 77 -6.04 -7.62 23.07
CA ASP A 77 -7.23 -8.24 23.67
C ASP A 77 -7.81 -9.37 22.79
N TYR A 78 -7.68 -9.26 21.46
CA TYR A 78 -8.33 -10.16 20.51
C TYR A 78 -7.36 -10.82 19.51
N ASP A 79 -6.07 -10.51 19.56
CA ASP A 79 -5.05 -11.10 18.68
C ASP A 79 -3.87 -11.62 19.53
N LYS A 80 -2.69 -11.80 18.94
CA LYS A 80 -1.48 -12.29 19.60
C LYS A 80 -0.50 -11.17 19.94
N GLY A 81 -1.01 -9.98 20.26
CA GLY A 81 -0.19 -8.83 20.66
C GLY A 81 0.51 -8.13 19.50
N TYR A 82 0.05 -8.29 18.26
CA TYR A 82 0.59 -7.56 17.11
C TYR A 82 -0.46 -7.28 16.03
N ALA A 83 -0.14 -6.35 15.15
CA ALA A 83 -0.89 -6.02 13.95
C ALA A 83 0.03 -5.99 12.73
N HIS A 84 -0.54 -6.06 11.53
CA HIS A 84 0.21 -6.05 10.27
C HIS A 84 -0.20 -4.90 9.36
N ILE A 85 0.76 -4.07 8.94
CA ILE A 85 0.58 -2.99 7.98
C ILE A 85 0.68 -3.55 6.55
N SER A 86 -0.36 -3.33 5.76
CA SER A 86 -0.49 -3.92 4.43
C SER A 86 -0.02 -3.02 3.30
N THR A 87 0.22 -3.61 2.13
CA THR A 87 0.49 -2.90 0.86
C THR A 87 -0.67 -2.06 0.31
N ARG A 88 -1.77 -1.95 1.05
CA ARG A 88 -2.88 -1.02 0.78
C ARG A 88 -3.17 -0.11 1.96
N GLN A 89 -2.16 0.13 2.79
CA GLN A 89 -2.17 1.05 3.92
C GLN A 89 -3.14 0.67 5.05
N ASN A 90 -3.85 -0.46 4.92
CA ASN A 90 -4.75 -1.01 5.94
C ASN A 90 -3.97 -1.77 7.03
N VAL A 91 -4.62 -1.94 8.17
CA VAL A 91 -4.17 -2.77 9.31
C VAL A 91 -4.86 -4.14 9.26
N GLN A 92 -4.12 -5.21 9.60
CA GLN A 92 -4.62 -6.59 9.67
C GLN A 92 -4.32 -7.23 11.03
N PHE A 93 -5.31 -7.93 11.56
CA PHE A 93 -5.24 -8.82 12.73
C PHE A 93 -5.42 -10.25 12.22
N ASN A 94 -4.48 -11.16 12.51
CA ASN A 94 -4.41 -12.50 11.89
C ASN A 94 -4.90 -13.63 12.80
N TRP A 95 -5.25 -13.33 14.06
CA TRP A 95 -5.64 -14.34 15.04
C TRP A 95 -6.96 -14.10 15.80
N PRO A 96 -7.88 -13.18 15.41
CA PRO A 96 -9.13 -13.04 16.14
C PRO A 96 -10.06 -14.23 15.96
N ASP A 97 -10.77 -14.58 17.01
CA ASP A 97 -11.87 -15.53 16.95
C ASP A 97 -13.03 -14.96 16.13
N LEU A 98 -13.77 -15.83 15.44
CA LEU A 98 -14.83 -15.42 14.51
C LEU A 98 -15.99 -14.76 15.27
N GLU A 99 -16.26 -15.26 16.46
CA GLU A 99 -17.30 -14.87 17.39
C GLU A 99 -17.10 -13.44 17.90
N ASP A 100 -15.84 -13.01 18.06
CA ASP A 100 -15.47 -11.70 18.62
C ASP A 100 -15.45 -10.59 17.58
N ILE A 101 -15.46 -10.92 16.28
CA ILE A 101 -15.39 -9.91 15.21
C ILE A 101 -16.45 -8.81 15.34
N PRO A 102 -17.74 -9.08 15.65
CA PRO A 102 -18.72 -8.03 15.87
C PRO A 102 -18.40 -7.10 17.04
N ASP A 103 -17.72 -7.59 18.09
CA ASP A 103 -17.29 -6.80 19.23
C ASP A 103 -16.08 -5.93 18.89
N ILE A 104 -15.08 -6.49 18.20
CA ILE A 104 -13.95 -5.73 17.65
C ILE A 104 -14.45 -4.58 16.75
N LEU A 105 -15.41 -4.85 15.87
CA LEU A 105 -15.99 -3.82 15.00
C LEU A 105 -16.77 -2.75 15.78
N ALA A 106 -17.40 -3.11 16.90
CA ALA A 106 -18.07 -2.16 17.77
C ALA A 106 -17.06 -1.25 18.49
N GLU A 107 -15.95 -1.80 18.98
CA GLU A 107 -14.86 -1.01 19.58
C GLU A 107 -14.22 -0.06 18.56
N LEU A 108 -13.91 -0.55 17.35
CA LEU A 108 -13.40 0.28 16.25
C LEU A 108 -14.35 1.44 15.90
N ALA A 109 -15.66 1.21 15.94
CA ALA A 109 -16.65 2.25 15.67
C ALA A 109 -16.62 3.39 16.71
N THR A 110 -16.14 3.16 17.94
CA THR A 110 -16.01 4.21 18.98
C THR A 110 -14.93 5.25 18.64
N VAL A 111 -13.99 4.90 17.76
CA VAL A 111 -12.93 5.78 17.26
C VAL A 111 -13.04 6.00 15.75
N GLN A 112 -14.25 5.87 15.21
CA GLN A 112 -14.59 6.17 13.82
C GLN A 112 -13.80 5.32 12.82
N MET A 113 -13.59 4.04 13.15
CA MET A 113 -12.95 3.06 12.26
C MET A 113 -13.89 1.93 11.89
N HIS A 114 -13.63 1.29 10.74
CA HIS A 114 -14.48 0.22 10.21
C HIS A 114 -13.72 -0.78 9.34
N ALA A 115 -14.34 -1.91 9.01
CA ALA A 115 -13.82 -2.90 8.06
C ALA A 115 -14.64 -2.98 6.75
N ILE A 116 -15.50 -1.99 6.49
CA ILE A 116 -16.37 -1.93 5.31
C ILE A 116 -15.54 -1.98 4.02
N GLN A 117 -15.93 -2.85 3.09
CA GLN A 117 -15.38 -2.95 1.73
C GLN A 117 -13.86 -3.20 1.65
N THR A 118 -13.23 -3.73 2.71
CA THR A 118 -11.80 -4.10 2.68
C THR A 118 -11.53 -5.42 1.93
N SER A 119 -12.59 -6.19 1.65
CA SER A 119 -12.60 -7.38 0.79
C SER A 119 -13.87 -7.45 -0.09
N GLY A 120 -14.14 -8.60 -0.72
CA GLY A 120 -15.30 -8.78 -1.59
C GLY A 120 -15.12 -8.30 -3.03
N ASN A 121 -16.22 -8.35 -3.79
CA ASN A 121 -16.35 -7.93 -5.19
C ASN A 121 -16.90 -6.50 -5.28
N CYS A 122 -16.17 -5.57 -4.68
CA CYS A 122 -16.51 -4.16 -4.62
C CYS A 122 -15.25 -3.32 -4.73
N ILE A 123 -15.43 -2.00 -4.73
CA ILE A 123 -14.36 -1.01 -4.60
C ILE A 123 -13.68 -1.21 -3.24
N ARG A 124 -12.34 -1.19 -3.24
CA ARG A 124 -11.47 -1.30 -2.06
C ARG A 124 -11.03 0.08 -1.60
N ASN A 125 -10.44 0.14 -0.40
CA ASN A 125 -9.77 1.33 0.14
C ASN A 125 -9.00 2.10 -0.94
N THR A 126 -9.30 3.38 -1.15
CA THR A 126 -8.55 4.25 -2.07
C THR A 126 -7.21 4.60 -1.43
N THR A 127 -6.13 4.40 -2.16
CA THR A 127 -4.76 4.56 -1.65
C THR A 127 -4.06 5.76 -2.28
N THR A 128 -3.10 6.34 -1.58
CA THR A 128 -2.29 7.47 -2.05
C THR A 128 -0.89 7.44 -1.46
N ASP A 129 -0.05 8.42 -1.82
CA ASP A 129 1.29 8.62 -1.29
C ASP A 129 1.26 8.71 0.25
N GLN A 130 2.17 8.00 0.92
CA GLN A 130 2.37 8.11 2.37
C GLN A 130 2.74 9.53 2.83
N PHE A 131 3.26 10.38 1.96
CA PHE A 131 3.62 11.78 2.27
C PHE A 131 2.54 12.80 1.83
N ALA A 132 1.35 12.33 1.43
CA ALA A 132 0.24 13.17 0.99
C ALA A 132 -0.12 14.31 1.97
N GLY A 133 -0.17 15.54 1.49
CA GLY A 133 -0.39 16.77 2.24
C GLY A 133 0.89 17.44 2.74
N VAL A 134 2.05 16.79 2.67
CA VAL A 134 3.32 17.34 3.21
C VAL A 134 4.51 17.23 2.28
N ALA A 135 4.44 16.40 1.23
CA ALA A 135 5.54 16.19 0.31
C ALA A 135 5.98 17.50 -0.36
N LYS A 136 7.30 17.72 -0.46
CA LYS A 136 7.85 18.92 -1.09
C LYS A 136 7.54 19.04 -2.59
N ASP A 137 7.32 17.90 -3.25
CA ASP A 137 6.99 17.82 -4.68
C ASP A 137 5.48 17.63 -4.95
N GLU A 138 4.63 17.95 -3.96
CA GLU A 138 3.18 17.83 -4.08
C GLU A 138 2.58 18.91 -4.99
N ILE A 139 1.74 18.49 -5.95
CA ILE A 139 0.95 19.36 -6.83
C ILE A 139 -0.39 19.71 -6.14
N VAL A 140 -1.03 18.72 -5.54
CA VAL A 140 -2.28 18.86 -4.76
C VAL A 140 -2.31 17.79 -3.67
N ASP A 141 -2.93 18.10 -2.53
CA ASP A 141 -3.18 17.10 -1.48
C ASP A 141 -4.14 16.01 -2.01
N PRO A 142 -3.68 14.76 -2.20
CA PRO A 142 -4.51 13.70 -2.76
C PRO A 142 -5.51 13.12 -1.75
N ARG A 143 -5.37 13.39 -0.45
CA ARG A 143 -6.26 12.86 0.61
C ARG A 143 -7.69 13.35 0.43
N LEU A 144 -7.84 14.63 0.06
CA LEU A 144 -9.12 15.24 -0.31
C LEU A 144 -9.86 14.43 -1.38
N TRP A 145 -9.18 14.13 -2.49
CA TRP A 145 -9.77 13.40 -3.61
C TRP A 145 -10.06 11.94 -3.25
N CYS A 146 -9.16 11.32 -2.47
CA CYS A 146 -9.37 9.98 -1.94
C CYS A 146 -10.61 9.91 -1.03
N GLU A 147 -10.87 10.93 -0.23
CA GLU A 147 -12.03 11.02 0.65
C GLU A 147 -13.33 11.22 -0.13
N ILE A 148 -13.35 12.08 -1.16
CA ILE A 148 -14.50 12.21 -2.07
C ILE A 148 -14.80 10.85 -2.74
N ILE A 149 -13.78 10.15 -3.23
CA ILE A 149 -13.93 8.82 -3.83
C ILE A 149 -14.43 7.80 -2.78
N ARG A 150 -13.96 7.87 -1.53
CA ARG A 150 -14.41 6.98 -0.44
C ARG A 150 -15.89 7.19 -0.17
N GLN A 151 -16.35 8.43 0.00
CA GLN A 151 -17.75 8.75 0.28
C GLN A 151 -18.66 8.30 -0.88
N TRP A 152 -18.28 8.58 -2.13
CA TRP A 152 -19.02 8.11 -3.30
C TRP A 152 -19.08 6.57 -3.41
N SER A 153 -17.96 5.88 -3.14
CA SER A 153 -17.88 4.42 -3.35
C SER A 153 -18.48 3.59 -2.21
N THR A 154 -18.65 4.16 -1.02
CA THR A 154 -19.14 3.46 0.16
C THR A 154 -20.63 3.16 0.01
N PHE A 155 -21.01 1.88 0.04
CA PHE A 155 -22.38 1.42 -0.18
C PHE A 155 -23.03 1.87 -1.50
N HIS A 156 -22.24 2.20 -2.52
CA HIS A 156 -22.76 2.63 -3.82
C HIS A 156 -23.68 1.57 -4.44
N PRO A 157 -24.98 1.85 -4.68
CA PRO A 157 -25.98 0.84 -5.00
C PRO A 157 -25.63 0.06 -6.29
N GLU A 158 -25.01 0.72 -7.26
CA GLU A 158 -24.61 0.08 -8.52
C GLU A 158 -23.32 -0.75 -8.42
N PHE A 159 -22.42 -0.44 -7.48
CA PHE A 159 -21.03 -0.95 -7.45
C PHE A 159 -20.72 -1.84 -6.25
N THR A 160 -21.74 -2.21 -5.48
CA THR A 160 -21.63 -3.17 -4.36
C THR A 160 -21.39 -4.62 -4.82
N HIS A 161 -21.64 -4.92 -6.11
CA HIS A 161 -21.52 -6.26 -6.69
C HIS A 161 -20.80 -6.30 -8.04
N LEU A 162 -19.62 -5.67 -8.12
CA LEU A 162 -18.77 -5.67 -9.32
C LEU A 162 -18.36 -7.10 -9.76
N PRO A 163 -17.91 -7.30 -11.02
CA PRO A 163 -17.43 -8.61 -11.45
C PRO A 163 -16.28 -9.17 -10.59
N ARG A 164 -15.40 -8.29 -10.07
CA ARG A 164 -14.34 -8.64 -9.12
C ARG A 164 -13.91 -7.42 -8.29
N LYS A 165 -12.97 -7.62 -7.35
CA LYS A 165 -12.32 -6.53 -6.57
C LYS A 165 -11.84 -5.40 -7.48
N PHE A 166 -12.05 -4.16 -7.03
CA PHE A 166 -11.72 -2.96 -7.78
C PHE A 166 -10.89 -2.00 -6.91
N LYS A 167 -9.75 -1.55 -7.42
CA LYS A 167 -8.76 -0.76 -6.68
C LYS A 167 -8.54 0.57 -7.37
N ILE A 168 -8.63 1.66 -6.62
CA ILE A 168 -8.32 3.01 -7.09
C ILE A 168 -7.12 3.52 -6.29
N ALA A 169 -6.21 4.23 -6.97
CA ALA A 169 -5.14 4.98 -6.34
C ALA A 169 -5.04 6.39 -6.93
N VAL A 170 -4.64 7.35 -6.09
CA VAL A 170 -4.46 8.76 -6.47
C VAL A 170 -3.03 9.17 -6.16
N ASN A 171 -2.35 9.76 -7.14
CA ASN A 171 -1.07 10.42 -6.97
C ASN A 171 -1.26 11.94 -7.07
N GLY A 172 -0.85 12.66 -6.02
CA GLY A 172 -0.89 14.11 -5.95
C GLY A 172 0.46 14.79 -6.17
N ALA A 173 1.54 14.03 -6.39
CA ALA A 173 2.91 14.54 -6.43
C ALA A 173 3.62 14.33 -7.78
N VAL A 174 4.73 15.04 -7.96
CA VAL A 174 5.60 14.83 -9.13
C VAL A 174 6.19 13.43 -9.11
N SER A 175 6.52 12.83 -7.98
CA SER A 175 6.91 11.41 -7.94
C SER A 175 5.67 10.51 -7.78
N ASP A 176 5.59 9.35 -8.47
CA ASP A 176 4.55 8.35 -8.16
C ASP A 176 5.02 7.44 -7.02
N ARG A 177 4.52 7.70 -5.82
CA ARG A 177 4.72 6.87 -4.62
C ARG A 177 3.48 6.05 -4.27
N ALA A 178 2.44 6.09 -5.09
CA ALA A 178 1.18 5.36 -4.89
C ALA A 178 1.06 4.13 -5.83
N ALA A 179 1.96 4.01 -6.81
CA ALA A 179 1.97 2.98 -7.83
C ALA A 179 0.64 2.93 -8.59
N ILE A 180 0.23 4.07 -9.15
CA ILE A 180 -1.13 4.24 -9.68
C ILE A 180 -1.40 3.35 -10.90
N GLU A 181 -0.37 3.06 -11.70
CA GLU A 181 -0.54 2.28 -12.92
C GLU A 181 -0.74 0.78 -12.67
N VAL A 182 -0.57 0.30 -11.44
CA VAL A 182 -0.87 -1.10 -11.07
C VAL A 182 -2.24 -1.25 -10.39
N HIS A 183 -3.04 -0.19 -10.38
CA HIS A 183 -4.41 -0.16 -9.87
C HIS A 183 -5.44 -0.36 -11.00
N ASP A 184 -6.69 -0.71 -10.64
CA ASP A 184 -7.75 -0.87 -11.64
C ASP A 184 -8.07 0.49 -12.29
N ILE A 185 -8.01 1.58 -11.50
CA ILE A 185 -7.90 2.97 -11.93
C ILE A 185 -6.73 3.64 -11.19
N GLY A 186 -5.88 4.32 -11.94
CA GLY A 186 -4.86 5.24 -11.43
C GLY A 186 -5.22 6.68 -11.79
N LEU A 187 -5.15 7.59 -10.83
CA LEU A 187 -5.40 9.01 -11.01
C LEU A 187 -4.12 9.79 -10.73
N GLU A 188 -3.65 10.55 -11.70
CA GLU A 188 -2.48 11.42 -11.55
C GLU A 188 -2.94 12.87 -11.62
N ALA A 189 -2.74 13.63 -10.54
CA ALA A 189 -3.03 15.05 -10.54
C ALA A 189 -2.07 15.80 -11.49
N VAL A 190 -2.64 16.65 -12.34
CA VAL A 190 -1.91 17.50 -13.29
C VAL A 190 -2.54 18.89 -13.33
N GLN A 191 -1.75 19.88 -13.75
CA GLN A 191 -2.25 21.21 -14.09
C GLN A 191 -2.09 21.42 -15.59
N ASN A 192 -3.10 22.01 -16.24
CA ASN A 192 -2.98 22.42 -17.64
C ASN A 192 -2.17 23.73 -17.77
N GLU A 193 -2.00 24.22 -19.01
CA GLU A 193 -1.27 25.46 -19.30
C GLU A 193 -1.88 26.70 -18.63
N ALA A 194 -3.19 26.69 -18.32
CA ALA A 194 -3.89 27.75 -17.60
C ALA A 194 -3.78 27.62 -16.07
N GLY A 195 -3.11 26.59 -15.56
CA GLY A 195 -2.97 26.30 -14.13
C GLY A 195 -4.19 25.60 -13.52
N GLU A 196 -5.15 25.16 -14.33
CA GLU A 196 -6.35 24.47 -13.86
C GLU A 196 -6.03 23.02 -13.49
N LEU A 197 -6.50 22.58 -12.33
CA LEU A 197 -6.34 21.21 -11.87
C LEU A 197 -7.17 20.23 -12.72
N GLY A 198 -6.56 19.11 -13.07
CA GLY A 198 -7.23 17.96 -13.64
C GLY A 198 -6.51 16.67 -13.28
N PHE A 199 -6.95 15.57 -13.89
CA PHE A 199 -6.37 14.26 -13.69
C PHE A 199 -6.05 13.58 -15.01
N ARG A 200 -4.84 13.01 -15.13
CA ARG A 200 -4.60 11.92 -16.09
C ARG A 200 -5.19 10.64 -15.50
N VAL A 201 -5.91 9.88 -16.32
CA VAL A 201 -6.66 8.70 -15.87
C VAL A 201 -6.12 7.45 -16.54
N SER A 202 -5.45 6.60 -15.76
CA SER A 202 -4.99 5.27 -16.16
C SER A 202 -6.01 4.21 -15.76
N VAL A 203 -6.24 3.22 -16.63
CA VAL A 203 -7.19 2.12 -16.38
C VAL A 203 -6.59 0.78 -16.78
N GLY A 204 -6.99 -0.28 -16.08
CA GLY A 204 -6.66 -1.65 -16.48
C GLY A 204 -5.34 -2.17 -15.93
N GLY A 205 -4.80 -1.55 -14.88
CA GLY A 205 -3.66 -2.07 -14.15
C GLY A 205 -4.01 -3.25 -13.24
N GLY A 206 -2.99 -4.01 -12.85
CA GLY A 206 -3.09 -4.99 -11.77
C GLY A 206 -2.12 -6.15 -11.88
N LEU A 207 -1.53 -6.54 -10.76
CA LEU A 207 -0.39 -7.45 -10.73
C LEU A 207 -0.73 -8.95 -10.77
N GLY A 208 -1.71 -9.43 -10.00
CA GLY A 208 -1.85 -10.89 -9.83
C GLY A 208 -2.10 -11.69 -11.13
N ARG A 209 -1.62 -12.93 -11.23
CA ARG A 209 -1.58 -13.93 -12.33
C ARG A 209 -1.23 -13.42 -13.73
N THR A 210 -1.96 -12.44 -14.26
CA THR A 210 -1.66 -11.80 -15.54
C THR A 210 -1.32 -10.35 -15.25
N PRO A 211 -0.06 -10.04 -14.88
CA PRO A 211 0.34 -8.67 -14.58
C PRO A 211 0.17 -7.77 -15.80
N ILE A 212 -0.42 -6.59 -15.60
CA ILE A 212 -0.62 -5.56 -16.62
C ILE A 212 -0.39 -4.21 -15.94
N VAL A 213 0.42 -3.36 -16.58
CA VAL A 213 0.51 -1.92 -16.28
C VAL A 213 -0.65 -1.24 -16.98
N GLY A 214 -1.35 -0.36 -16.27
CA GLY A 214 -2.51 0.36 -16.77
C GLY A 214 -2.17 1.25 -17.97
N SER A 215 -3.19 1.69 -18.68
CA SER A 215 -3.02 2.59 -19.82
C SER A 215 -3.80 3.87 -19.56
N PHE A 216 -3.16 5.02 -19.80
CA PHE A 216 -3.84 6.31 -19.80
C PHE A 216 -4.88 6.35 -20.93
N ILE A 217 -6.14 6.62 -20.56
CA ILE A 217 -7.27 6.74 -21.49
C ILE A 217 -7.83 8.17 -21.55
N ASN A 218 -7.36 9.03 -20.65
CA ASN A 218 -7.68 10.45 -20.62
C ASN A 218 -6.45 11.20 -20.08
N GLU A 219 -5.92 12.14 -20.86
CA GLU A 219 -4.73 12.93 -20.51
C GLU A 219 -5.06 14.19 -19.70
N PHE A 220 -6.33 14.61 -19.67
CA PHE A 220 -6.76 15.73 -18.84
C PHE A 220 -8.27 15.66 -18.58
N LEU A 221 -8.64 15.11 -17.43
CA LEU A 221 -10.00 15.14 -16.91
C LEU A 221 -10.13 16.32 -15.94
N PRO A 222 -10.93 17.36 -16.23
CA PRO A 222 -11.22 18.43 -15.28
C PRO A 222 -11.76 17.86 -13.97
N TRP A 223 -11.28 18.38 -12.84
CA TRP A 223 -11.58 17.81 -11.52
C TRP A 223 -13.09 17.74 -11.22
N GLN A 224 -13.90 18.65 -11.77
CA GLN A 224 -15.36 18.69 -11.64
C GLN A 224 -16.01 17.38 -12.09
N HIS A 225 -15.40 16.71 -13.06
CA HIS A 225 -15.94 15.51 -13.67
C HIS A 225 -15.35 14.22 -13.13
N LEU A 226 -14.49 14.28 -12.10
CA LEU A 226 -13.82 13.12 -11.53
C LEU A 226 -14.81 11.98 -11.24
N ILE A 227 -15.85 12.22 -10.46
CA ILE A 227 -16.84 11.19 -10.08
C ILE A 227 -17.63 10.70 -11.29
N SER A 228 -18.13 11.60 -12.14
CA SER A 228 -18.87 11.21 -13.35
C SER A 228 -18.07 10.33 -14.31
N TYR A 229 -16.74 10.50 -14.37
CA TYR A 229 -15.86 9.68 -15.20
C TYR A 229 -15.59 8.31 -14.57
N LEU A 230 -15.41 8.27 -13.25
CA LEU A 230 -15.30 7.01 -12.50
C LEU A 230 -16.57 6.16 -12.63
N ASP A 231 -17.76 6.79 -12.58
CA ASP A 231 -19.04 6.14 -12.87
C ASP A 231 -19.03 5.51 -14.27
N ALA A 232 -18.63 6.26 -15.29
CA ALA A 232 -18.57 5.76 -16.67
C ALA A 232 -17.62 4.55 -16.82
N ILE A 233 -16.42 4.61 -16.23
CA ILE A 233 -15.46 3.48 -16.24
C ILE A 233 -16.07 2.25 -15.57
N LEU A 234 -16.67 2.43 -14.38
CA LEU A 234 -17.27 1.33 -13.64
C LEU A 234 -18.49 0.75 -14.34
N ARG A 235 -19.32 1.56 -14.99
CA ARG A 235 -20.48 1.10 -15.77
C ARG A 235 -20.09 0.27 -16.97
N VAL A 236 -19.08 0.71 -17.73
CA VAL A 236 -18.50 -0.08 -18.83
C VAL A 236 -17.95 -1.40 -18.29
N TYR A 237 -17.23 -1.38 -17.17
CA TYR A 237 -16.73 -2.60 -16.54
C TYR A 237 -17.86 -3.50 -16.01
N ASN A 238 -18.90 -2.94 -15.43
CA ASN A 238 -20.03 -3.70 -14.87
C ASN A 238 -20.85 -4.37 -15.97
N ARG A 239 -21.04 -3.67 -17.11
CA ARG A 239 -21.80 -4.15 -18.27
C ARG A 239 -21.05 -5.21 -19.09
N TYR A 240 -19.75 -5.01 -19.31
CA TYR A 240 -18.96 -5.86 -20.23
C TYR A 240 -17.94 -6.78 -19.52
N GLY A 241 -17.74 -6.61 -18.21
CA GLY A 241 -16.83 -7.43 -17.43
C GLY A 241 -17.32 -8.87 -17.28
N ARG A 242 -16.39 -9.82 -17.39
CA ARG A 242 -16.70 -11.26 -17.26
C ARG A 242 -17.12 -11.62 -15.84
N ARG A 243 -18.17 -12.43 -15.71
CA ARG A 243 -18.63 -13.05 -14.44
C ARG A 243 -18.60 -14.57 -14.48
N ASP A 244 -18.43 -15.15 -15.66
CA ASP A 244 -18.36 -16.60 -15.90
C ASP A 244 -17.04 -17.23 -15.42
N ASN A 245 -15.95 -16.46 -15.42
CA ASN A 245 -14.64 -16.92 -14.96
C ASN A 245 -13.96 -15.89 -14.05
N LYS A 246 -13.92 -16.18 -12.74
CA LYS A 246 -13.33 -15.29 -11.73
C LYS A 246 -11.86 -14.94 -11.98
N TYR A 247 -11.10 -15.78 -12.69
CA TYR A 247 -9.69 -15.52 -13.03
C TYR A 247 -9.53 -14.57 -14.21
N LYS A 248 -10.59 -14.35 -14.99
CA LYS A 248 -10.65 -13.44 -16.13
C LYS A 248 -11.60 -12.25 -15.91
N ALA A 249 -12.06 -12.05 -14.67
CA ALA A 249 -13.10 -11.09 -14.30
C ALA A 249 -12.62 -9.68 -13.97
N ARG A 250 -11.31 -9.41 -13.89
CA ARG A 250 -10.76 -8.07 -13.56
C ARG A 250 -10.80 -7.14 -14.78
N ILE A 251 -10.97 -5.83 -14.54
CA ILE A 251 -11.05 -4.81 -15.61
C ILE A 251 -9.85 -4.84 -16.56
N LYS A 252 -8.63 -5.14 -16.06
CA LYS A 252 -7.43 -5.32 -16.89
C LYS A 252 -7.60 -6.31 -18.05
N ILE A 253 -8.41 -7.34 -17.87
CA ILE A 253 -8.70 -8.34 -18.90
C ILE A 253 -9.66 -7.76 -19.94
N LEU A 254 -10.65 -6.98 -19.50
CA LEU A 254 -11.58 -6.29 -20.38
C LEU A 254 -10.87 -5.22 -21.21
N VAL A 255 -10.06 -4.36 -20.59
CA VAL A 255 -9.26 -3.32 -21.29
C VAL A 255 -8.33 -3.97 -22.30
N LYS A 256 -7.62 -5.04 -21.94
CA LYS A 256 -6.77 -5.79 -22.88
C LYS A 256 -7.56 -6.38 -24.04
N ALA A 257 -8.76 -6.92 -23.79
CA ALA A 257 -9.58 -7.53 -24.83
C ALA A 257 -10.19 -6.50 -25.80
N LEU A 258 -10.55 -5.32 -25.30
CA LEU A 258 -11.07 -4.24 -26.13
C LEU A 258 -9.97 -3.40 -26.78
N THR A 259 -8.76 -3.40 -26.21
CA THR A 259 -7.71 -2.37 -26.34
C THR A 259 -8.02 -1.09 -25.54
N PRO A 260 -6.99 -0.36 -25.06
CA PRO A 260 -7.18 0.89 -24.34
C PRO A 260 -8.00 1.93 -25.12
N ALA A 261 -7.75 2.07 -26.42
CA ALA A 261 -8.45 3.05 -27.27
C ALA A 261 -9.96 2.77 -27.36
N VAL A 262 -10.36 1.54 -27.68
CA VAL A 262 -11.78 1.16 -27.76
C VAL A 262 -12.44 1.19 -26.37
N PHE A 263 -11.70 0.86 -25.31
CA PHE A 263 -12.22 1.02 -23.95
C PHE A 263 -12.50 2.50 -23.65
N ALA A 264 -11.57 3.41 -24.01
CA ALA A 264 -11.72 4.85 -23.86
C ALA A 264 -12.94 5.38 -24.64
N GLU A 265 -13.14 4.95 -25.88
CA GLU A 265 -14.32 5.31 -26.68
C GLU A 265 -15.63 4.95 -25.98
N ARG A 266 -15.71 3.74 -25.40
CA ARG A 266 -16.90 3.29 -24.66
C ARG A 266 -17.11 4.08 -23.37
N VAL A 267 -16.03 4.39 -22.66
CA VAL A 267 -16.10 5.22 -21.45
C VAL A 267 -16.57 6.63 -21.80
N ASN A 268 -16.02 7.24 -22.85
CA ASN A 268 -16.41 8.58 -23.28
C ASN A 268 -17.86 8.62 -23.78
N ALA A 269 -18.33 7.57 -24.47
CA ALA A 269 -19.72 7.45 -24.88
C ALA A 269 -20.68 7.34 -23.68
N GLU A 270 -20.35 6.54 -22.66
CA GLU A 270 -21.14 6.47 -21.41
C GLU A 270 -21.05 7.79 -20.63
N TRP A 271 -19.87 8.40 -20.54
CA TRP A 271 -19.63 9.66 -19.82
C TRP A 271 -20.37 10.84 -20.43
N ALA A 272 -20.59 10.87 -21.75
CA ALA A 272 -21.37 11.92 -22.41
C ALA A 272 -22.82 12.04 -21.87
N HIS A 273 -23.36 10.98 -21.26
CA HIS A 273 -24.67 11.00 -20.60
C HIS A 273 -24.62 11.46 -19.13
N LEU A 274 -23.44 11.49 -18.52
CA LEU A 274 -23.22 11.78 -17.10
C LEU A 274 -22.55 13.14 -16.87
N LYS A 275 -21.83 13.64 -17.89
CA LYS A 275 -21.13 14.91 -17.84
C LYS A 275 -22.11 16.05 -17.57
N ASP A 276 -21.71 16.98 -16.71
CA ASP A 276 -22.52 18.11 -16.24
C ASP A 276 -23.83 17.68 -15.51
N GLY A 277 -23.91 16.41 -15.11
CA GLY A 277 -25.01 15.84 -14.34
C GLY A 277 -24.88 16.02 -12.82
N PRO A 278 -25.74 15.37 -12.02
CA PRO A 278 -25.78 15.53 -10.56
C PRO A 278 -24.51 15.12 -9.82
N THR A 279 -23.64 14.30 -10.43
CA THR A 279 -22.36 13.86 -9.87
C THR A 279 -21.19 14.79 -10.22
N THR A 280 -21.47 15.91 -10.89
CA THR A 280 -20.45 16.94 -11.15
C THR A 280 -20.09 17.60 -9.83
N LEU A 281 -18.81 17.53 -9.47
CA LEU A 281 -18.30 18.14 -8.25
C LEU A 281 -18.37 19.65 -8.36
N THR A 282 -18.80 20.29 -7.28
CA THR A 282 -18.87 21.74 -7.15
C THR A 282 -17.74 22.22 -6.25
N ASP A 283 -17.37 23.50 -6.37
CA ASP A 283 -16.40 24.11 -5.46
C ASP A 283 -16.82 23.99 -3.99
N ALA A 284 -18.13 24.09 -3.72
CA ALA A 284 -18.69 23.97 -2.39
C ALA A 284 -18.46 22.56 -1.80
N GLU A 285 -18.63 21.51 -2.61
CA GLU A 285 -18.41 20.13 -2.17
C GLU A 285 -16.94 19.84 -1.93
N VAL A 286 -16.06 20.33 -2.82
CA VAL A 286 -14.61 20.22 -2.63
C VAL A 286 -14.17 20.98 -1.38
N ALA A 287 -14.68 22.19 -1.16
CA ALA A 287 -14.38 23.00 0.03
C ALA A 287 -14.87 22.33 1.32
N ARG A 288 -16.05 21.69 1.30
CA ARG A 288 -16.60 20.93 2.44
C ARG A 288 -15.64 19.83 2.88
N VAL A 289 -15.16 19.01 1.94
CA VAL A 289 -14.23 17.92 2.27
C VAL A 289 -12.85 18.47 2.62
N ALA A 290 -12.37 19.50 1.93
CA ALA A 290 -11.06 20.12 2.18
C ALA A 290 -10.96 20.72 3.59
N ALA A 291 -12.07 21.18 4.18
CA ALA A 291 -12.10 21.71 5.55
C ALA A 291 -11.67 20.69 6.62
N HIS A 292 -11.62 19.39 6.29
CA HIS A 292 -11.12 18.35 7.20
C HIS A 292 -9.62 18.02 7.03
N PHE A 293 -8.99 18.52 5.96
CA PHE A 293 -7.58 18.31 5.65
C PHE A 293 -6.81 19.62 5.77
N ILE A 294 -7.02 20.32 6.89
CA ILE A 294 -6.29 21.54 7.20
C ILE A 294 -4.85 21.20 7.61
N ASP A 295 -3.93 22.05 7.16
CA ASP A 295 -2.56 22.04 7.66
C ASP A 295 -2.58 22.26 9.20
N PRO A 296 -1.80 21.49 9.99
CA PRO A 296 -1.58 21.77 11.40
C PRO A 296 -1.08 23.21 11.64
N SER A 297 -1.19 23.66 12.90
CA SER A 297 -0.64 24.94 13.33
C SER A 297 0.89 24.87 13.44
N TYR A 298 1.57 24.78 12.29
CA TYR A 298 3.02 24.76 12.21
C TYR A 298 3.62 26.02 12.83
N LYS A 299 4.75 25.85 13.51
CA LYS A 299 5.58 26.98 13.93
C LYS A 299 6.25 27.60 12.71
N ALA A 300 6.44 28.92 12.73
CA ALA A 300 7.30 29.58 11.74
C ALA A 300 8.77 29.31 12.11
N LEU A 301 9.36 28.30 11.48
CA LEU A 301 10.73 27.85 11.70
C LEU A 301 11.54 28.00 10.41
N ASP A 302 12.85 28.14 10.56
CA ASP A 302 13.81 28.01 9.46
C ASP A 302 14.36 26.59 9.38
N ASP A 303 14.81 26.17 8.19
CA ASP A 303 15.51 24.90 8.01
C ASP A 303 16.79 24.85 8.83
N GLN A 304 17.03 23.72 9.50
CA GLN A 304 18.12 23.52 10.47
C GLN A 304 19.33 22.81 9.86
N ASP A 305 19.55 22.96 8.54
CA ASP A 305 20.56 22.22 7.77
C ASP A 305 21.96 22.24 8.39
N ALA A 306 22.42 23.40 8.88
CA ALA A 306 23.75 23.54 9.48
C ALA A 306 23.87 22.77 10.81
N ALA A 307 22.85 22.85 11.66
CA ALA A 307 22.81 22.14 12.93
C ALA A 307 22.72 20.62 12.73
N LEU A 308 21.90 20.17 11.77
CA LEU A 308 21.80 18.76 11.41
C LEU A 308 23.10 18.22 10.83
N LYS A 309 23.80 18.98 9.96
CA LYS A 309 25.12 18.59 9.44
C LYS A 309 26.18 18.46 10.54
N ALA A 310 26.13 19.31 11.56
CA ALA A 310 27.02 19.18 12.71
C ALA A 310 26.74 17.89 13.49
N LEU A 311 25.45 17.57 13.73
CA LEU A 311 25.05 16.32 14.38
C LEU A 311 25.40 15.09 13.55
N ASP A 312 25.29 15.15 12.22
CA ASP A 312 25.68 14.04 11.35
C ASP A 312 27.17 13.72 11.47
N ALA A 313 28.00 14.76 11.55
CA ALA A 313 29.45 14.61 11.69
C ALA A 313 29.85 14.03 13.07
N GLU A 314 29.09 14.35 14.12
CA GLU A 314 29.31 13.83 15.47
C GLU A 314 28.74 12.42 15.67
N HIS A 315 27.65 12.08 14.98
CA HIS A 315 26.89 10.85 15.20
C HIS A 315 26.63 10.10 13.88
N PRO A 316 27.56 9.25 13.43
CA PRO A 316 27.43 8.52 12.15
C PRO A 316 26.16 7.65 12.05
N GLY A 317 25.71 7.05 13.15
CA GLY A 317 24.47 6.27 13.19
C GLY A 317 23.22 7.12 12.98
N PHE A 318 23.20 8.35 13.52
CA PHE A 318 22.15 9.32 13.26
C PHE A 318 22.18 9.79 11.81
N ALA A 319 23.37 10.10 11.28
CA ALA A 319 23.54 10.52 9.89
C ALA A 319 22.96 9.50 8.89
N ARG A 320 23.29 8.22 9.07
CA ARG A 320 22.78 7.13 8.22
C ARG A 320 21.27 6.96 8.33
N TRP A 321 20.74 7.01 9.54
CA TRP A 321 19.29 6.96 9.74
C TRP A 321 18.61 8.16 9.10
N ARG A 322 19.13 9.37 9.30
CA ARG A 322 18.56 10.59 8.74
C ARG A 322 18.53 10.54 7.21
N GLN A 323 19.61 10.05 6.59
CA GLN A 323 19.70 9.87 5.14
C GLN A 323 18.60 8.98 4.57
N ARG A 324 18.20 7.92 5.28
CA ARG A 324 17.26 6.90 4.77
C ARG A 324 15.83 7.10 5.23
N ASN A 325 15.64 7.54 6.47
CA ASN A 325 14.33 7.56 7.11
C ASN A 325 13.68 8.94 7.10
N THR A 326 14.35 10.00 6.63
CA THR A 326 13.78 11.34 6.58
C THR A 326 13.51 11.82 5.15
N PHE A 327 12.39 12.52 4.97
CA PHE A 327 11.89 12.98 3.68
C PHE A 327 11.50 14.44 3.75
N ALA A 328 11.82 15.18 2.68
CA ALA A 328 11.63 16.62 2.63
C ALA A 328 10.14 17.02 2.78
N HIS A 329 9.90 17.98 3.66
CA HIS A 329 8.59 18.55 3.94
C HIS A 329 8.39 19.85 3.16
N LYS A 330 7.14 20.21 2.83
CA LYS A 330 6.80 21.46 2.13
C LYS A 330 6.94 22.71 3.01
N LYS A 331 6.83 22.57 4.33
CA LYS A 331 7.04 23.64 5.32
C LYS A 331 8.50 23.66 5.82
N PRO A 332 9.18 24.82 5.82
CA PRO A 332 10.52 24.95 6.39
C PRO A 332 10.60 24.55 7.86
N GLY A 333 11.73 23.98 8.28
CA GLY A 333 11.98 23.52 9.65
C GLY A 333 11.25 22.23 10.04
N TYR A 334 10.47 21.64 9.13
CA TYR A 334 9.77 20.36 9.32
C TYR A 334 10.33 19.27 8.39
N VAL A 335 10.06 18.01 8.71
CA VAL A 335 10.52 16.83 7.96
C VAL A 335 9.58 15.64 8.23
N ALA A 336 9.35 14.80 7.23
CA ALA A 336 8.64 13.54 7.42
C ALA A 336 9.62 12.42 7.80
N VAL A 337 9.24 11.56 8.74
CA VAL A 337 10.07 10.48 9.29
C VAL A 337 9.36 9.14 9.08
N THR A 338 10.05 8.19 8.43
CA THR A 338 9.58 6.81 8.27
C THR A 338 10.13 5.92 9.38
N LEU A 339 9.22 5.33 10.15
CA LEU A 339 9.48 4.30 11.14
C LEU A 339 9.56 2.97 10.41
N SER A 340 10.76 2.39 10.35
CA SER A 340 10.97 1.11 9.68
C SER A 340 10.36 -0.02 10.53
N LEU A 341 9.46 -0.80 9.94
CA LEU A 341 8.87 -2.01 10.53
C LEU A 341 9.57 -3.28 10.02
N LYS A 342 10.83 -3.14 9.60
CA LYS A 342 11.58 -4.21 8.95
C LYS A 342 13.00 -4.39 9.49
N PRO A 343 13.22 -4.36 10.83
CA PRO A 343 14.48 -4.87 11.36
C PRO A 343 14.62 -6.37 11.04
N THR A 344 15.87 -6.84 10.92
CA THR A 344 16.16 -8.25 10.68
C THR A 344 15.51 -9.14 11.75
N GLY A 345 14.85 -10.21 11.32
CA GLY A 345 14.18 -11.16 12.22
C GLY A 345 12.75 -10.77 12.62
N VAL A 346 12.24 -9.63 12.14
CA VAL A 346 10.83 -9.25 12.25
C VAL A 346 10.16 -9.39 10.88
N ALA A 347 8.98 -10.02 10.86
CA ALA A 347 8.21 -10.15 9.64
C ALA A 347 7.88 -8.75 9.06
N PRO A 348 8.18 -8.47 7.78
CA PRO A 348 8.00 -7.13 7.24
C PRO A 348 6.56 -6.61 7.38
N GLY A 349 6.41 -5.47 8.04
CA GLY A 349 5.13 -4.81 8.28
C GLY A 349 4.42 -5.19 9.57
N ASP A 350 4.95 -6.14 10.35
CA ASP A 350 4.40 -6.46 11.67
C ASP A 350 4.83 -5.40 12.70
N VAL A 351 3.90 -5.05 13.59
CA VAL A 351 4.09 -4.09 14.67
C VAL A 351 3.37 -4.58 15.93
N THR A 352 4.08 -4.61 17.06
CA THR A 352 3.51 -5.11 18.33
C THR A 352 2.51 -4.13 18.94
N ASP A 353 1.64 -4.62 19.83
CA ASP A 353 0.73 -3.81 20.63
C ASP A 353 1.45 -2.69 21.40
N LYS A 354 2.58 -3.01 22.04
CA LYS A 354 3.42 -2.04 22.76
C LYS A 354 4.03 -1.00 21.82
N GLN A 355 4.47 -1.43 20.64
CA GLN A 355 4.99 -0.53 19.61
C GLN A 355 3.90 0.40 19.08
N LEU A 356 2.66 -0.07 18.94
CA LEU A 356 1.53 0.77 18.57
C LEU A 356 1.26 1.86 19.62
N ASP A 357 1.30 1.52 20.92
CA ASP A 357 1.19 2.52 21.99
C ASP A 357 2.30 3.58 21.88
N VAL A 358 3.55 3.14 21.68
CA VAL A 358 4.70 4.04 21.48
C VAL A 358 4.53 4.93 20.24
N ILE A 359 4.08 4.37 19.12
CA ILE A 359 3.81 5.14 17.89
C ILE A 359 2.77 6.23 18.18
N ALA A 360 1.73 5.92 18.95
CA ALA A 360 0.71 6.88 19.30
C ALA A 360 1.26 8.01 20.20
N ASP A 361 2.10 7.68 21.18
CA ASP A 361 2.76 8.66 22.06
C ASP A 361 3.76 9.53 21.30
N LEU A 362 4.48 8.96 20.31
CA LEU A 362 5.37 9.70 19.43
C LEU A 362 4.58 10.64 18.50
N ALA A 363 3.45 10.18 17.97
CA ALA A 363 2.58 11.01 17.13
C ALA A 363 2.06 12.22 17.90
N ASP A 364 1.63 12.04 19.15
CA ASP A 364 1.13 13.14 20.00
C ASP A 364 2.21 14.20 20.27
N ARG A 365 3.47 13.77 20.40
CA ARG A 365 4.59 14.68 20.70
C ARG A 365 5.23 15.33 19.47
N TYR A 366 5.32 14.60 18.35
CA TYR A 366 6.15 14.97 17.22
C TYR A 366 5.40 15.15 15.90
N SER A 367 4.14 14.74 15.79
CA SER A 367 3.43 14.73 14.50
C SER A 367 1.95 15.06 14.63
N PHE A 368 1.60 15.98 15.54
CA PHE A 368 0.24 16.49 15.73
C PHE A 368 -0.83 15.40 15.88
N SER A 369 -0.49 14.32 16.59
CA SER A 369 -1.36 13.18 16.84
C SER A 369 -1.83 12.43 15.58
N GLU A 370 -1.10 12.53 14.46
CA GLU A 370 -1.40 11.83 13.21
C GLU A 370 -0.22 10.93 12.78
N VAL A 371 -0.54 9.77 12.21
CA VAL A 371 0.42 8.85 11.57
C VAL A 371 -0.10 8.37 10.22
N ARG A 372 0.80 7.88 9.36
CA ARG A 372 0.42 7.35 8.05
C ARG A 372 1.04 5.99 7.76
N ASN A 373 0.25 5.07 7.23
CA ASN A 373 0.72 3.79 6.74
C ASN A 373 1.16 3.91 5.27
N SER A 374 2.30 3.30 4.94
CA SER A 374 2.76 3.20 3.55
C SER A 374 2.37 1.89 2.90
N HIS A 375 2.31 1.89 1.57
CA HIS A 375 2.19 0.65 0.81
C HIS A 375 3.47 -0.19 0.87
N ASN A 376 4.58 0.40 1.35
CA ASN A 376 5.82 -0.29 1.67
C ASN A 376 5.77 -0.96 3.05
N GLN A 377 4.62 -0.98 3.74
CA GLN A 377 4.46 -1.64 5.05
C GLN A 377 5.26 -0.98 6.18
N ASN A 378 5.44 0.34 6.13
CA ASN A 378 6.04 1.16 7.19
C ASN A 378 5.04 2.20 7.71
N ILE A 379 5.40 2.90 8.79
CA ILE A 379 4.60 3.98 9.40
C ILE A 379 5.36 5.31 9.30
N ILE A 380 4.65 6.42 9.09
CA ILE A 380 5.22 7.75 8.89
C ILE A 380 4.71 8.70 9.98
N LEU A 381 5.63 9.45 10.59
CA LEU A 381 5.37 10.70 11.30
C LEU A 381 5.64 11.84 10.32
N ALA A 382 4.60 12.50 9.86
CA ALA A 382 4.68 13.39 8.69
C ALA A 382 5.26 14.78 9.01
N ASP A 383 5.15 15.21 10.26
CA ASP A 383 5.21 16.63 10.63
C ASP A 383 6.25 16.92 11.73
N VAL A 384 7.41 16.25 11.71
CA VAL A 384 8.43 16.35 12.75
C VAL A 384 9.24 17.63 12.61
N GLU A 385 9.45 18.37 13.70
CA GLU A 385 10.38 19.51 13.72
C GLU A 385 11.82 19.02 13.57
N GLN A 386 12.58 19.61 12.63
CA GLN A 386 13.96 19.22 12.35
C GLN A 386 14.86 19.29 13.59
N ALA A 387 14.64 20.29 14.45
CA ALA A 387 15.39 20.47 15.70
C ALA A 387 15.18 19.31 16.72
N GLN A 388 14.10 18.53 16.58
CA GLN A 388 13.78 17.41 17.47
C GLN A 388 14.25 16.06 16.94
N LEU A 389 14.79 16.00 15.70
CA LEU A 389 15.16 14.75 15.04
C LEU A 389 16.13 13.90 15.87
N PHE A 390 17.13 14.53 16.50
CA PHE A 390 18.13 13.78 17.26
C PHE A 390 17.53 13.11 18.50
N THR A 391 16.66 13.83 19.22
CA THR A 391 15.91 13.28 20.34
C THR A 391 14.98 12.17 19.89
N LEU A 392 14.19 12.41 18.84
CA LEU A 392 13.29 11.42 18.27
C LEU A 392 14.05 10.15 17.85
N TRP A 393 15.19 10.28 17.17
CA TRP A 393 16.02 9.13 16.77
C TRP A 393 16.44 8.27 17.97
N GLY A 394 16.81 8.88 19.09
CA GLY A 394 17.12 8.16 20.33
C GLY A 394 15.96 7.28 20.79
N GLU A 395 14.76 7.84 20.84
CA GLU A 395 13.54 7.11 21.22
C GLU A 395 13.14 6.04 20.20
N LEU A 396 13.28 6.32 18.90
CA LEU A 396 13.02 5.34 17.85
C LEU A 396 13.98 4.16 17.93
N ARG A 397 15.24 4.38 18.31
CA ARG A 397 16.23 3.32 18.47
C ARG A 397 15.88 2.39 19.64
N GLU A 398 15.46 2.96 20.76
CA GLU A 398 15.03 2.19 21.94
C GLU A 398 13.80 1.32 21.66
N ASN A 399 12.94 1.74 20.73
CA ASN A 399 11.69 1.07 20.40
C ASN A 399 11.72 0.25 19.09
N GLY A 400 12.90 0.15 18.45
CA GLY A 400 13.10 -0.71 17.27
C GLY A 400 12.61 -0.15 15.93
N PHE A 401 12.49 1.17 15.80
CA PHE A 401 12.03 1.86 14.57
C PHE A 401 13.14 2.59 13.79
N ALA A 402 14.35 2.67 14.36
CA ALA A 402 15.46 3.45 13.79
C ALA A 402 16.35 2.67 12.82
N THR A 403 15.90 1.52 12.28
CA THR A 403 16.67 0.76 11.29
C THR A 403 16.84 1.61 10.02
N PRO A 404 18.09 1.91 9.58
CA PRO A 404 18.36 2.82 8.48
C PRO A 404 18.31 2.10 7.11
N ASN A 405 17.24 1.35 6.86
CA ASN A 405 17.14 0.49 5.67
C ASN A 405 16.11 0.93 4.63
N VAL A 406 15.33 1.99 4.87
CA VAL A 406 14.28 2.45 3.95
C VAL A 406 14.84 2.67 2.54
N GLY A 407 14.23 2.02 1.53
CA GLY A 407 14.69 2.03 0.13
C GLY A 407 15.88 1.11 -0.21
N LEU A 408 16.48 0.44 0.78
CA LEU A 408 17.55 -0.54 0.58
C LEU A 408 16.98 -1.96 0.41
N LEU A 409 17.84 -2.89 -0.04
CA LEU A 409 17.50 -4.30 -0.28
C LEU A 409 16.75 -5.00 0.88
N THR A 410 16.97 -4.58 2.13
CA THR A 410 16.32 -5.15 3.32
C THR A 410 15.01 -4.47 3.72
N ASP A 411 14.59 -3.39 3.06
CA ASP A 411 13.25 -2.79 3.17
C ASP A 411 12.20 -3.61 2.40
N ILE A 412 12.24 -4.93 2.58
CA ILE A 412 11.49 -5.92 1.80
C ILE A 412 9.98 -5.71 1.94
N ILE A 413 9.25 -5.68 0.83
CA ILE A 413 7.78 -5.84 0.86
C ILE A 413 7.47 -7.33 0.83
N CYS A 414 6.79 -7.83 1.87
CA CYS A 414 6.49 -9.25 2.00
C CYS A 414 5.02 -9.47 2.33
N CYS A 415 4.36 -10.34 1.57
CA CYS A 415 3.06 -10.88 1.98
C CYS A 415 3.27 -12.06 2.94
N PRO A 416 2.30 -12.41 3.79
CA PRO A 416 2.45 -13.52 4.73
C PRO A 416 2.56 -14.91 4.10
N GLY A 417 2.34 -15.07 2.78
CA GLY A 417 2.51 -16.36 2.10
C GLY A 417 1.76 -17.51 2.77
N GLY A 418 2.30 -18.72 2.64
CA GLY A 418 1.80 -19.95 3.26
C GLY A 418 1.91 -19.98 4.78
N ASP A 419 2.56 -18.98 5.39
CA ASP A 419 2.67 -18.84 6.85
C ASP A 419 1.30 -18.61 7.46
N PHE A 420 0.41 -17.85 6.81
CA PHE A 420 -0.99 -17.68 7.24
C PHE A 420 -2.01 -17.93 6.11
N CYS A 421 -1.71 -17.52 4.88
CA CYS A 421 -2.71 -17.40 3.81
C CYS A 421 -3.12 -18.76 3.20
N SER A 422 -4.43 -19.01 3.13
CA SER A 422 -5.02 -20.21 2.51
C SER A 422 -4.93 -20.24 0.98
N LEU A 423 -4.58 -19.12 0.35
CA LEU A 423 -4.41 -19.01 -1.11
C LEU A 423 -2.94 -19.13 -1.57
N ALA A 424 -2.00 -19.17 -0.62
CA ALA A 424 -0.59 -19.18 -0.94
C ALA A 424 -0.11 -20.58 -1.37
N ASN A 425 0.87 -20.59 -2.27
CA ASN A 425 1.52 -21.81 -2.74
C ASN A 425 2.79 -22.13 -1.93
N ALA A 426 3.45 -21.10 -1.41
CA ALA A 426 4.64 -21.21 -0.59
C ALA A 426 4.64 -20.16 0.51
N LYS A 427 5.44 -20.38 1.56
CA LYS A 427 5.74 -19.40 2.60
C LYS A 427 6.48 -18.19 2.04
N SER A 428 6.61 -17.14 2.82
CA SER A 428 7.27 -15.90 2.35
C SER A 428 8.05 -15.21 3.44
N ILE A 429 7.58 -15.28 4.69
CA ILE A 429 8.28 -14.67 5.83
C ILE A 429 9.68 -15.28 6.01
N PRO A 430 9.87 -16.63 5.95
CA PRO A 430 11.21 -17.22 6.07
C PRO A 430 12.19 -16.78 4.98
N ILE A 431 11.70 -16.52 3.76
CA ILE A 431 12.55 -16.01 2.66
C ILE A 431 13.00 -14.58 2.93
N ALA A 432 12.08 -13.72 3.38
CA ALA A 432 12.42 -12.35 3.75
C ALA A 432 13.49 -12.34 4.85
N GLU A 433 13.30 -13.16 5.88
CA GLU A 433 14.24 -13.27 6.99
C GLU A 433 15.62 -13.79 6.54
N ALA A 434 15.66 -14.84 5.71
CA ALA A 434 16.92 -15.38 5.20
C ALA A 434 17.72 -14.35 4.40
N ILE A 435 17.04 -13.52 3.60
CA ILE A 435 17.66 -12.42 2.85
C ILE A 435 18.12 -11.32 3.81
N GLN A 436 17.29 -10.89 4.76
CA GLN A 436 17.67 -9.88 5.75
C GLN A 436 18.91 -10.29 6.55
N ARG A 437 19.00 -11.55 6.98
CA ARG A 437 20.18 -12.08 7.68
C ARG A 437 21.41 -12.16 6.77
N ARG A 438 21.24 -12.45 5.48
CA ARG A 438 22.35 -12.46 4.52
C ARG A 438 22.93 -11.07 4.29
N PHE A 439 22.08 -10.05 4.28
CA PHE A 439 22.45 -8.66 4.02
C PHE A 439 22.29 -7.81 5.30
N GLU A 440 22.79 -8.31 6.44
CA GLU A 440 22.72 -7.56 7.71
C GLU A 440 23.78 -6.46 7.83
N ASP A 441 24.82 -6.50 6.99
CA ASP A 441 25.85 -5.47 6.93
C ASP A 441 25.31 -4.18 6.29
N LEU A 442 25.08 -3.17 7.14
CA LEU A 442 24.61 -1.86 6.73
C LEU A 442 25.61 -1.12 5.84
N ASP A 443 26.92 -1.31 6.00
CA ASP A 443 27.92 -0.65 5.14
C ASP A 443 27.75 -1.13 3.70
N TYR A 444 27.62 -2.45 3.55
CA TYR A 444 27.37 -3.05 2.25
C TYR A 444 26.02 -2.63 1.66
N LEU A 445 24.96 -2.57 2.45
CA LEU A 445 23.65 -2.08 2.00
C LEU A 445 23.68 -0.63 1.50
N PHE A 446 24.47 0.23 2.15
CA PHE A 446 24.63 1.61 1.70
C PHE A 446 25.48 1.71 0.44
N ASP A 447 26.51 0.85 0.29
CA ASP A 447 27.33 0.76 -0.91
C ASP A 447 26.52 0.30 -2.14
N ILE A 448 25.63 -0.69 -1.99
CA ILE A 448 24.78 -1.14 -3.10
C ILE A 448 23.71 -0.12 -3.49
N GLY A 449 23.27 0.74 -2.57
CA GLY A 449 22.23 1.75 -2.84
C GLY A 449 20.82 1.17 -3.00
N ASP A 450 19.97 1.88 -3.72
CA ASP A 450 18.52 1.65 -3.74
C ASP A 450 18.14 0.37 -4.52
N ILE A 451 17.48 -0.57 -3.83
CA ILE A 451 17.01 -1.84 -4.43
C ILE A 451 15.68 -2.26 -3.81
N ASP A 452 14.61 -2.22 -4.59
CA ASP A 452 13.30 -2.71 -4.17
C ASP A 452 13.18 -4.24 -4.31
N LEU A 453 13.03 -4.94 -3.19
CA LEU A 453 12.79 -6.39 -3.17
C LEU A 453 11.38 -6.72 -2.65
N ASN A 454 10.63 -7.42 -3.49
CA ASN A 454 9.21 -7.67 -3.29
C ASN A 454 8.89 -9.17 -3.36
N ILE A 455 8.27 -9.71 -2.31
CA ILE A 455 8.01 -11.15 -2.15
C ILE A 455 6.50 -11.44 -2.12
N SER A 456 6.07 -12.47 -2.84
CA SER A 456 4.73 -13.02 -2.71
C SER A 456 4.71 -14.55 -2.76
N GLY A 457 4.07 -15.19 -1.79
CA GLY A 457 3.93 -16.64 -1.73
C GLY A 457 3.00 -17.27 -2.79
N CYS A 458 2.39 -16.47 -3.67
CA CYS A 458 1.62 -16.96 -4.81
C CYS A 458 1.41 -15.88 -5.87
N MET A 459 0.82 -16.31 -7.00
CA MET A 459 0.55 -15.46 -8.16
C MET A 459 -0.45 -14.33 -7.88
N ASN A 460 -1.07 -14.22 -6.71
CA ASN A 460 -1.95 -13.08 -6.40
C ASN A 460 -1.20 -11.75 -6.26
N ALA A 461 0.13 -11.81 -6.09
CA ALA A 461 1.03 -10.65 -6.04
C ALA A 461 0.67 -9.62 -4.97
N CYS A 462 0.33 -10.09 -3.75
CA CYS A 462 -0.02 -9.20 -2.65
C CYS A 462 1.15 -8.32 -2.18
N GLY A 463 2.39 -8.82 -2.28
CA GLY A 463 3.61 -8.06 -2.00
C GLY A 463 4.23 -7.41 -3.24
N HIS A 464 3.47 -7.27 -4.33
CA HIS A 464 3.87 -6.51 -5.53
C HIS A 464 5.17 -6.99 -6.24
N HIS A 465 5.47 -8.30 -6.18
CA HIS A 465 6.70 -8.87 -6.77
C HIS A 465 6.90 -8.60 -8.27
N HIS A 466 5.84 -8.35 -9.05
CA HIS A 466 5.97 -8.05 -10.48
C HIS A 466 6.57 -6.66 -10.78
N VAL A 467 6.60 -5.76 -9.81
CA VAL A 467 7.06 -4.36 -9.97
C VAL A 467 8.14 -3.97 -8.95
N GLY A 468 8.72 -4.96 -8.26
CA GLY A 468 9.98 -4.74 -7.55
C GLY A 468 11.16 -4.84 -8.52
N HIS A 469 12.26 -4.17 -8.20
CA HIS A 469 13.53 -4.35 -8.90
C HIS A 469 13.92 -5.84 -8.90
N ILE A 470 13.72 -6.48 -7.75
CA ILE A 470 13.82 -7.93 -7.55
C ILE A 470 12.46 -8.45 -7.04
N GLY A 471 11.83 -9.30 -7.84
CA GLY A 471 10.58 -9.97 -7.51
C GLY A 471 10.78 -11.44 -7.15
N ILE A 472 10.15 -11.90 -6.07
CA ILE A 472 10.14 -13.31 -5.66
C ILE A 472 8.70 -13.84 -5.63
N LEU A 473 8.44 -14.90 -6.37
CA LEU A 473 7.15 -15.58 -6.46
C LEU A 473 7.24 -17.02 -5.93
N GLY A 474 6.50 -17.31 -4.87
CA GLY A 474 6.25 -18.67 -4.38
C GLY A 474 5.39 -19.49 -5.35
N VAL A 475 5.87 -20.68 -5.70
CA VAL A 475 5.19 -21.66 -6.55
C VAL A 475 5.23 -23.05 -5.90
N ASP A 476 4.17 -23.82 -6.09
CA ASP A 476 4.12 -25.22 -5.65
C ASP A 476 4.51 -26.12 -6.82
N LYS A 477 5.40 -27.08 -6.57
CA LYS A 477 5.72 -28.16 -7.50
C LYS A 477 5.60 -29.50 -6.79
N LYS A 478 4.48 -30.19 -7.00
CA LYS A 478 4.19 -31.52 -6.42
C LYS A 478 4.22 -31.50 -4.88
N GLY A 479 3.66 -30.46 -4.25
CA GLY A 479 3.60 -30.34 -2.79
C GLY A 479 4.89 -29.84 -2.15
N GLN A 480 5.86 -29.38 -2.95
CA GLN A 480 7.09 -28.75 -2.47
C GLN A 480 7.12 -27.28 -2.87
N GLU A 481 7.61 -26.45 -1.96
CA GLU A 481 7.70 -25.01 -2.11
C GLU A 481 8.96 -24.63 -2.91
N PHE A 482 8.78 -23.86 -3.98
CA PHE A 482 9.86 -23.29 -4.78
C PHE A 482 9.60 -21.80 -5.04
N TYR A 483 10.63 -21.09 -5.47
CA TYR A 483 10.61 -19.62 -5.61
C TYR A 483 11.16 -19.19 -6.96
N GLN A 484 10.33 -18.51 -7.75
CA GLN A 484 10.72 -17.94 -9.03
C GLN A 484 11.16 -16.49 -8.84
N VAL A 485 12.31 -16.13 -9.42
CA VAL A 485 12.85 -14.77 -9.37
C VAL A 485 12.58 -14.04 -10.69
N SER A 486 12.24 -12.76 -10.59
CA SER A 486 12.12 -11.83 -11.72
C SER A 486 12.86 -10.51 -11.44
N LEU A 487 13.41 -9.87 -12.47
CA LEU A 487 14.23 -8.65 -12.34
C LEU A 487 13.71 -7.50 -13.21
N GLY A 488 13.93 -6.26 -12.78
CA GLY A 488 13.72 -5.05 -13.59
C GLY A 488 12.31 -4.47 -13.60
N GLY A 489 11.49 -4.81 -12.60
CA GLY A 489 10.20 -4.15 -12.40
C GLY A 489 10.38 -2.77 -11.78
N SER A 490 9.43 -1.86 -12.01
CA SER A 490 9.32 -0.56 -11.35
C SER A 490 7.86 -0.27 -11.04
N SER A 491 7.60 0.30 -9.86
CA SER A 491 6.27 0.77 -9.46
C SER A 491 6.11 2.29 -9.50
N GLY A 492 7.18 3.03 -9.84
CA GLY A 492 7.16 4.47 -9.98
C GLY A 492 6.54 4.94 -11.30
N ARG A 493 6.84 6.18 -11.70
CA ARG A 493 6.31 6.80 -12.95
C ARG A 493 6.68 6.07 -14.23
N ASP A 494 7.77 5.32 -14.22
CA ASP A 494 8.27 4.51 -15.32
C ASP A 494 7.86 3.05 -15.14
N ALA A 495 6.60 2.82 -14.72
CA ALA A 495 6.09 1.54 -14.30
C ALA A 495 6.39 0.44 -15.33
N SER A 496 7.12 -0.59 -14.89
CA SER A 496 7.55 -1.71 -15.72
C SER A 496 7.36 -3.04 -15.00
N LEU A 497 7.07 -4.09 -15.76
CA LEU A 497 6.98 -5.44 -15.21
C LEU A 497 8.35 -6.11 -15.23
N ALA A 498 8.70 -6.76 -14.13
CA ALA A 498 9.92 -7.55 -14.01
C ALA A 498 9.92 -8.75 -14.97
N GLN A 499 11.08 -9.05 -15.55
CA GLN A 499 11.31 -10.19 -16.42
C GLN A 499 11.69 -11.42 -15.60
N ILE A 500 11.05 -12.56 -15.86
CA ILE A 500 11.38 -13.83 -15.20
C ILE A 500 12.82 -14.24 -15.54
N LEU A 501 13.64 -14.45 -14.49
CA LEU A 501 15.05 -14.79 -14.61
C LEU A 501 15.25 -16.21 -15.17
N GLY A 502 14.41 -17.16 -14.75
CA GLY A 502 14.46 -18.56 -15.22
C GLY A 502 13.66 -19.53 -14.33
N PRO A 503 14.11 -20.81 -14.22
CA PRO A 503 13.55 -21.80 -13.30
C PRO A 503 13.47 -21.33 -11.83
N SER A 504 12.63 -22.00 -11.04
CA SER A 504 12.49 -21.70 -9.61
C SER A 504 13.52 -22.42 -8.75
N PHE A 505 13.88 -21.83 -7.61
CA PHE A 505 14.85 -22.35 -6.63
C PHE A 505 14.16 -22.92 -5.39
N ALA A 506 14.87 -23.73 -4.62
CA ALA A 506 14.40 -24.19 -3.32
C ALA A 506 14.52 -23.06 -2.29
N GLU A 507 13.80 -23.19 -1.18
CA GLU A 507 13.82 -22.22 -0.06
C GLU A 507 15.25 -21.89 0.42
N ALA A 508 16.05 -22.92 0.65
CA ALA A 508 17.40 -22.79 1.21
C ALA A 508 18.37 -22.02 0.31
N ASP A 509 18.13 -22.00 -1.01
CA ASP A 509 19.03 -21.38 -1.98
C ASP A 509 18.75 -19.89 -2.17
N MET A 510 17.62 -19.38 -1.67
CA MET A 510 17.13 -18.05 -2.05
C MET A 510 18.08 -16.92 -1.64
N ALA A 511 18.67 -16.99 -0.46
CA ALA A 511 19.66 -15.99 -0.02
C ALA A 511 20.91 -15.97 -0.91
N ASP A 512 21.38 -17.15 -1.36
CA ASP A 512 22.52 -17.27 -2.28
C ASP A 512 22.18 -16.74 -3.67
N VAL A 513 20.94 -16.97 -4.14
CA VAL A 513 20.47 -16.45 -5.43
C VAL A 513 20.47 -14.92 -5.41
N ILE A 514 19.97 -14.28 -4.35
CA ILE A 514 19.97 -12.82 -4.23
C ILE A 514 21.40 -12.27 -4.14
N ASP A 515 22.28 -12.92 -3.37
CA ASP A 515 23.71 -12.56 -3.30
C ASP A 515 24.39 -12.59 -4.68
N LYS A 516 24.14 -13.64 -5.48
CA LYS A 516 24.64 -13.72 -6.86
C LYS A 516 24.13 -12.58 -7.75
N ILE A 517 22.85 -12.20 -7.62
CA ILE A 517 22.25 -11.09 -8.37
C ILE A 517 22.90 -9.76 -8.00
N VAL A 518 23.04 -9.49 -6.69
CA VAL A 518 23.66 -8.25 -6.20
C VAL A 518 25.12 -8.16 -6.62
N LYS A 519 25.87 -9.28 -6.59
CA LYS A 519 27.26 -9.33 -7.10
C LYS A 519 27.36 -8.97 -8.57
N VAL A 520 26.47 -9.48 -9.43
CA VAL A 520 26.44 -9.06 -10.85
C VAL A 520 26.19 -7.58 -10.98
N TYR A 521 25.24 -7.02 -10.22
CA TYR A 521 24.99 -5.58 -10.22
C TYR A 521 26.25 -4.79 -9.82
N VAL A 522 26.85 -5.10 -8.68
CA VAL A 522 28.04 -4.38 -8.17
C VAL A 522 29.23 -4.49 -9.14
N GLU A 523 29.44 -5.65 -9.77
CA GLU A 523 30.52 -5.86 -10.74
C GLU A 523 30.30 -5.14 -12.08
N ARG A 524 29.04 -4.85 -12.45
CA ARG A 524 28.67 -4.34 -13.78
C ARG A 524 28.17 -2.90 -13.78
N ARG A 525 27.83 -2.33 -12.62
CA ARG A 525 27.39 -0.93 -12.48
C ARG A 525 28.53 0.03 -12.79
N THR A 526 28.17 1.21 -13.29
CA THR A 526 29.05 2.38 -13.26
C THR A 526 28.83 3.13 -11.94
N GLU A 527 29.71 4.07 -11.57
CA GLU A 527 29.71 4.72 -10.24
C GLU A 527 28.37 5.35 -9.82
N GLU A 528 27.58 5.83 -10.78
CA GLU A 528 26.31 6.52 -10.51
C GLU A 528 25.06 5.66 -10.82
N GLU A 529 25.23 4.41 -11.25
CA GLU A 529 24.09 3.59 -11.68
C GLU A 529 23.35 2.93 -10.51
N SER A 530 22.03 3.14 -10.49
CA SER A 530 21.12 2.33 -9.68
C SER A 530 21.05 0.89 -10.21
N PHE A 531 20.55 -0.04 -9.38
CA PHE A 531 20.32 -1.42 -9.82
C PHE A 531 19.45 -1.50 -11.08
N LEU A 532 18.39 -0.69 -11.12
CA LEU A 532 17.43 -0.73 -12.22
C LEU A 532 18.04 -0.20 -13.52
N ASP A 533 18.85 0.86 -13.44
CA ASP A 533 19.55 1.41 -14.61
C ASP A 533 20.59 0.42 -15.16
N THR A 534 21.38 -0.19 -14.28
CA THR A 534 22.31 -1.26 -14.68
C THR A 534 21.57 -2.41 -15.36
N PHE A 535 20.46 -2.89 -14.78
CA PHE A 535 19.65 -3.96 -15.37
C PHE A 535 19.12 -3.58 -16.75
N ARG A 536 18.58 -2.36 -16.91
CA ARG A 536 18.08 -1.85 -18.19
C ARG A 536 19.16 -1.76 -19.26
N ARG A 537 20.39 -1.42 -18.88
CA ARG A 537 21.53 -1.33 -19.80
C ARG A 537 22.06 -2.69 -20.24
N ILE A 538 22.29 -3.61 -19.30
CA ILE A 538 22.96 -4.88 -19.60
C ILE A 538 22.01 -6.04 -19.91
N GLY A 539 20.72 -5.87 -19.63
CA GLY A 539 19.70 -6.90 -19.80
C GLY A 539 19.79 -8.04 -18.78
N VAL A 540 18.95 -9.06 -18.96
CA VAL A 540 18.81 -10.19 -18.01
C VAL A 540 19.93 -11.23 -18.12
N ASP A 541 20.59 -11.34 -19.27
CA ASP A 541 21.48 -12.45 -19.59
C ASP A 541 22.68 -12.58 -18.63
N PRO A 542 23.41 -11.51 -18.28
CA PRO A 542 24.52 -11.60 -17.32
C PRO A 542 24.08 -12.10 -15.93
N PHE A 543 22.90 -11.69 -15.47
CA PHE A 543 22.33 -12.16 -14.21
C PHE A 543 21.98 -13.63 -14.29
N LYS A 544 21.35 -14.04 -15.39
CA LYS A 544 20.94 -15.43 -15.62
C LYS A 544 22.15 -16.36 -15.68
N GLU A 545 23.18 -15.99 -16.42
CA GLU A 545 24.43 -16.77 -16.53
C GLU A 545 25.07 -17.00 -15.15
N ARG A 546 25.21 -15.96 -14.32
CA ARG A 546 25.80 -16.10 -12.98
C ARG A 546 24.95 -16.95 -12.04
N VAL A 547 23.64 -16.72 -12.03
CA VAL A 547 22.74 -17.37 -11.08
C VAL A 547 22.62 -18.87 -11.36
N TYR A 548 22.56 -19.27 -12.63
CA TYR A 548 22.42 -20.69 -13.04
C TYR A 548 23.74 -21.39 -13.39
N ALA A 549 24.89 -20.71 -13.30
CA ALA A 549 26.18 -21.38 -13.41
C ALA A 549 26.28 -22.48 -12.35
N ALA A 550 26.69 -23.67 -12.76
CA ALA A 550 27.02 -24.74 -11.82
C ALA A 550 28.11 -24.21 -10.88
N ASN A 551 27.89 -24.29 -9.56
CA ASN A 551 28.94 -24.01 -8.59
C ASN A 551 30.02 -25.08 -8.83
N HIS A 552 31.11 -24.70 -9.49
CA HIS A 552 32.26 -25.57 -9.72
C HIS A 552 33.13 -25.68 -8.48
#